data_AF-A0A143WXP1-F1
#
_entry.id   AF-A0A143WXP1-F1
#
_cell.length_a   1.000
_cell.length_b   1.000
_cell.length_c   1.000
_cell.angle_alpha   90.00
_cell.angle_beta   90.00
_cell.angle_gamma   90.00
#
_symmetry.space_group_name_H-M   'P 1'
#
loop_
_entity.id
_entity.type
_entity.pdbx_description
1 polymer ?
#
loop_
_entity_poly.entity_id
_entity_poly.type
_entity_poly.pdbx_seq_one_letter_code
_entity_poly.pdbx_strand_id
1 'polypeptide(L)'
;MKAYAVRNLRLCTKDCLCLYVCPVGATDTEDSIIDRKKCIGCEQCAKACPSGAITMMPLELPVQQSHLPAVMDACKQLETHKCYQENMARYLLMKSSSFNQKRLAQALMLSNRLMAEDINRERGYMLPQSRMTQQYLEGLLDLYPDDEVVQTHVKALLQSLSFHETKES
;
A
#
# COMPACT_ATOMS: atom_id res chain seq x y z
N MET A 1 6.30 -22.75 -0.07
CA MET A 1 5.63 -21.50 0.37
C MET A 1 4.16 -21.59 -0.07
N LYS A 2 3.19 -21.33 0.82
CA LYS A 2 1.77 -21.29 0.41
C LYS A 2 1.52 -19.99 -0.35
N ALA A 3 0.88 -20.06 -1.51
CA ALA A 3 0.59 -18.91 -2.37
C ALA A 3 -0.85 -18.99 -2.93
N TYR A 4 -1.39 -17.87 -3.36
CA TYR A 4 -2.68 -17.78 -4.05
C TYR A 4 -2.54 -16.91 -5.31
N ALA A 5 -3.36 -17.19 -6.32
CA ALA A 5 -3.33 -16.42 -7.56
C ALA A 5 -4.04 -15.07 -7.40
N VAL A 6 -3.48 -14.03 -7.99
CA VAL A 6 -4.08 -12.68 -8.09
C VAL A 6 -4.09 -12.24 -9.54
N ARG A 7 -5.12 -11.49 -9.95
CA ARG A 7 -5.28 -10.99 -11.32
C ARG A 7 -5.12 -9.47 -11.38
N ASN A 8 -4.24 -8.99 -12.26
CA ASN A 8 -4.11 -7.58 -12.62
C ASN A 8 -5.03 -7.26 -13.79
N LEU A 9 -6.13 -6.55 -13.52
CA LEU A 9 -7.13 -6.20 -14.53
C LEU A 9 -6.58 -5.33 -15.66
N ARG A 10 -5.54 -4.53 -15.41
CA ARG A 10 -4.91 -3.68 -16.45
C ARG A 10 -4.16 -4.49 -17.51
N LEU A 11 -3.75 -5.72 -17.17
CA LEU A 11 -3.06 -6.62 -18.10
C LEU A 11 -4.00 -7.68 -18.68
N CYS A 12 -5.23 -7.79 -18.19
CA CYS A 12 -6.15 -8.85 -18.59
C CYS A 12 -6.79 -8.56 -19.95
N THR A 13 -6.45 -9.36 -20.96
CA THR A 13 -6.96 -9.28 -22.34
C THR A 13 -8.24 -10.07 -22.59
N LYS A 14 -8.77 -10.74 -21.56
CA LYS A 14 -10.04 -11.51 -21.59
C LYS A 14 -10.03 -12.72 -22.54
N ASP A 15 -8.86 -13.35 -22.77
CA ASP A 15 -8.77 -14.70 -23.38
C ASP A 15 -9.41 -15.80 -22.51
N CYS A 16 -9.58 -15.52 -21.22
CA CYS A 16 -10.31 -16.34 -20.25
C CYS A 16 -9.82 -17.80 -20.07
N LEU A 17 -8.63 -18.16 -20.58
CA LEU A 17 -8.03 -19.50 -20.40
C LEU A 17 -7.96 -19.95 -18.94
N CYS A 18 -7.76 -19.00 -18.02
CA CYS A 18 -7.76 -19.26 -16.58
C CYS A 18 -9.03 -19.97 -16.06
N LEU A 19 -10.20 -19.79 -16.70
CA LEU A 19 -11.45 -20.47 -16.36
C LEU A 19 -11.37 -21.98 -16.62
N TYR A 20 -10.81 -22.36 -17.76
CA TYR A 20 -10.76 -23.75 -18.21
C TYR A 20 -9.71 -24.58 -17.47
N VAL A 21 -8.68 -23.92 -16.92
CA VAL A 21 -7.57 -24.59 -16.23
C VAL A 21 -7.66 -24.49 -14.71
N CYS A 22 -8.68 -23.85 -14.13
CA CYS A 22 -8.81 -23.78 -12.67
C CYS A 22 -9.57 -25.02 -12.15
N PRO A 23 -8.91 -25.99 -11.49
CA PRO A 23 -9.56 -27.24 -11.08
C PRO A 23 -10.61 -27.06 -9.97
N VAL A 24 -10.61 -25.91 -9.30
CA VAL A 24 -11.45 -25.58 -8.14
C VAL A 24 -12.40 -24.41 -8.42
N GLY A 25 -12.44 -23.92 -9.66
CA GLY A 25 -13.30 -22.79 -10.04
C GLY A 25 -13.05 -21.52 -9.22
N ALA A 26 -11.79 -21.24 -8.85
CA ALA A 26 -11.42 -20.03 -8.12
C ALA A 26 -11.32 -18.79 -9.02
N THR A 27 -11.18 -18.97 -10.32
CA THR A 27 -11.12 -17.86 -11.28
C THR A 27 -12.53 -17.48 -11.69
N ASP A 28 -12.98 -16.28 -11.33
CA ASP A 28 -14.28 -15.74 -11.74
C ASP A 28 -14.10 -14.71 -12.87
N THR A 29 -15.14 -14.51 -13.68
CA THR A 29 -15.25 -13.44 -14.69
C THR A 29 -16.27 -12.38 -14.35
N GLU A 30 -17.20 -12.62 -13.41
CA GLU A 30 -18.25 -11.66 -13.06
C GLU A 30 -17.65 -10.40 -12.39
N ASP A 31 -16.87 -10.59 -11.33
CA ASP A 31 -16.11 -9.52 -10.67
C ASP A 31 -14.65 -9.47 -11.14
N SER A 32 -14.23 -10.46 -11.92
CA SER A 32 -12.86 -10.65 -12.39
C SER A 32 -11.82 -10.85 -11.27
N ILE A 33 -12.25 -11.19 -10.06
CA ILE A 33 -11.43 -11.47 -8.88
C ILE A 33 -11.17 -12.99 -8.81
N ILE A 34 -9.99 -13.38 -8.31
CA ILE A 34 -9.71 -14.78 -7.99
C ILE A 34 -10.12 -15.02 -6.54
N ASP A 35 -11.03 -15.95 -6.31
CA ASP A 35 -11.50 -16.31 -4.98
C ASP A 35 -10.35 -16.96 -4.17
N ARG A 36 -9.81 -16.19 -3.22
CA ARG A 36 -8.73 -16.63 -2.33
C ARG A 36 -9.11 -17.84 -1.47
N LYS A 37 -10.39 -18.01 -1.12
CA LYS A 37 -10.85 -19.12 -0.28
C LYS A 37 -10.87 -20.44 -1.06
N LYS A 38 -11.16 -20.39 -2.35
CA LYS A 38 -11.15 -21.57 -3.24
C LYS A 38 -9.75 -21.86 -3.80
N CYS A 39 -8.92 -20.84 -4.00
CA CYS A 39 -7.62 -20.99 -4.63
C CYS A 39 -6.69 -21.91 -3.82
N ILE A 40 -6.28 -23.03 -4.44
CA ILE A 40 -5.35 -24.00 -3.84
C ILE A 40 -3.87 -23.73 -4.18
N GLY A 41 -3.56 -22.63 -4.88
CA GLY A 41 -2.19 -22.26 -5.21
C GLY A 41 -1.51 -23.13 -6.27
N CYS A 42 -2.26 -23.84 -7.12
CA CYS A 42 -1.71 -24.77 -8.12
C CYS A 42 -1.06 -24.13 -9.36
N GLU A 43 -1.12 -22.80 -9.48
CA GLU A 43 -0.48 -21.98 -10.53
C GLU A 43 -0.93 -22.22 -11.99
N GLN A 44 -1.89 -23.12 -12.25
CA GLN A 44 -2.34 -23.44 -13.61
C GLN A 44 -2.87 -22.21 -14.36
N CYS A 45 -3.64 -21.36 -13.67
CA CYS A 45 -4.16 -20.13 -14.25
C CYS A 45 -3.07 -19.10 -14.58
N ALA A 46 -2.00 -19.02 -13.78
CA ALA A 46 -0.86 -18.14 -14.05
C ALA A 46 -0.09 -18.60 -15.30
N LYS A 47 0.17 -19.91 -15.41
CA LYS A 47 0.87 -20.52 -16.56
C LYS A 47 0.07 -20.42 -17.87
N ALA A 48 -1.27 -20.50 -17.79
CA ALA A 48 -2.14 -20.44 -18.96
C ALA A 48 -2.44 -19.01 -19.44
N CYS A 49 -2.17 -17.97 -18.64
CA CYS A 49 -2.55 -16.60 -19.00
C CYS A 49 -1.60 -16.02 -20.05
N PRO A 50 -2.05 -15.78 -21.30
CA PRO A 50 -1.15 -15.35 -22.38
C PRO A 50 -0.65 -13.91 -22.18
N SER A 51 -1.44 -13.08 -21.50
CA SER A 51 -1.08 -11.68 -21.23
C SER A 51 -0.28 -11.48 -19.93
N GLY A 52 0.02 -12.56 -19.19
CA GLY A 52 0.72 -12.47 -17.91
C GLY A 52 -0.07 -11.71 -16.83
N ALA A 53 -1.40 -11.63 -16.95
CA ALA A 53 -2.23 -10.89 -16.00
C ALA A 53 -2.39 -11.56 -14.64
N ILE A 54 -1.95 -12.82 -14.47
CA ILE A 54 -2.12 -13.58 -13.23
C ILE A 54 -0.76 -13.90 -12.63
N THR A 55 -0.57 -13.54 -11.36
CA THR A 55 0.66 -13.78 -10.59
C THR A 55 0.34 -14.54 -9.31
N MET A 56 1.33 -15.27 -8.77
CA MET A 56 1.21 -15.94 -7.47
C MET A 56 1.67 -15.01 -6.35
N MET A 57 0.80 -14.75 -5.38
CA MET A 57 1.09 -13.97 -4.19
C MET A 57 1.32 -14.91 -3.00
N PRO A 58 2.39 -14.75 -2.21
CA PRO A 58 2.58 -15.54 -0.99
C PRO A 58 1.48 -15.23 0.03
N LEU A 59 1.09 -16.23 0.83
CA LEU A 59 0.13 -16.03 1.92
C LEU A 59 0.74 -15.20 3.06
N GLU A 60 2.00 -15.44 3.34
CA GLU A 60 2.80 -14.73 4.35
C GLU A 60 3.73 -13.78 3.61
N LEU A 61 3.59 -12.48 3.86
CA LEU A 61 4.46 -11.48 3.26
C LEU A 61 5.78 -11.43 4.04
N PRO A 62 6.91 -11.15 3.37
CA PRO A 62 8.16 -10.95 4.07
C PRO A 62 8.08 -9.75 5.02
N VAL A 63 8.90 -9.79 6.07
CA VAL A 63 9.12 -8.62 6.94
C VAL A 63 9.75 -7.47 6.15
N GLN A 64 9.51 -6.24 6.59
CA GLN A 64 10.16 -5.08 5.98
C GLN A 64 11.68 -5.18 6.21
N GLN A 65 12.46 -4.84 5.18
CA GLN A 65 13.92 -4.79 5.34
C GLN A 65 14.30 -3.67 6.31
N SER A 66 15.21 -3.96 7.24
CA SER A 66 15.67 -2.97 8.20
C SER A 66 16.69 -2.01 7.60
N HIS A 67 16.68 -0.78 8.09
CA HIS A 67 17.66 0.24 7.76
C HIS A 67 18.38 0.70 9.03
N LEU A 68 19.58 1.28 8.87
CA LEU A 68 20.32 1.86 9.99
C LEU A 68 19.51 2.99 10.65
N PRO A 69 19.53 3.12 11.99
CA PRO A 69 18.79 4.18 12.69
C PRO A 69 19.08 5.59 12.15
N ALA A 70 20.35 5.89 11.87
CA ALA A 70 20.75 7.18 11.30
C ALA A 70 20.11 7.47 9.92
N VAL A 71 19.89 6.44 9.10
CA VAL A 71 19.19 6.58 7.80
C VAL A 71 17.71 6.87 8.06
N MET A 72 17.08 6.14 8.99
CA MET A 72 15.67 6.34 9.35
C MET A 72 15.41 7.74 9.89
N ASP A 73 16.32 8.28 10.70
CA ASP A 73 16.24 9.64 11.24
C ASP A 73 16.41 10.69 10.14
N ALA A 74 17.38 10.52 9.24
CA ALA A 74 17.57 11.40 8.09
C ALA A 74 16.34 11.39 7.17
N CYS A 75 15.77 10.22 6.91
CA CYS A 75 14.54 10.06 6.15
C CYS A 75 13.37 10.77 6.84
N LYS A 76 13.22 10.64 8.18
CA LYS A 76 12.18 11.35 8.94
C LYS A 76 12.30 12.86 8.79
N GLN A 77 13.51 13.41 8.95
CA GLN A 77 13.75 14.85 8.78
C GLN A 77 13.42 15.31 7.35
N LEU A 78 13.84 14.54 6.34
CA LEU A 78 13.56 14.85 4.95
C LEU A 78 12.06 14.82 4.64
N GLU A 79 11.34 13.80 5.10
CA GLU A 79 9.89 13.69 4.95
C GLU A 79 9.17 14.90 5.55
N THR A 80 9.56 15.29 6.77
CA THR A 80 9.01 16.47 7.43
C THR A 80 9.24 17.75 6.62
N HIS A 81 10.44 17.94 6.06
CA HIS A 81 10.71 19.05 5.14
C HIS A 81 9.87 18.98 3.86
N LYS A 82 9.62 17.80 3.30
CA LYS A 82 8.74 17.63 2.14
C LYS A 82 7.31 18.02 2.44
N CYS A 83 6.78 17.65 3.61
CA CYS A 83 5.46 18.08 4.06
C CYS A 83 5.37 19.60 4.21
N TYR A 84 6.40 20.26 4.77
CA TYR A 84 6.43 21.74 4.83
C TYR A 84 6.45 22.38 3.44
N GLN A 85 7.30 21.88 2.53
CA GLN A 85 7.40 22.39 1.16
C GLN A 85 6.11 22.17 0.36
N GLU A 86 5.44 21.03 0.55
CA GLU A 86 4.11 20.75 -0.02
C GLU A 86 3.08 21.77 0.45
N ASN A 87 3.04 22.07 1.75
CA ASN A 87 2.14 23.07 2.32
C ASN A 87 2.40 24.48 1.77
N MET A 88 3.67 24.88 1.63
CA MET A 88 4.04 26.15 1.01
C MET A 88 3.61 26.20 -0.46
N ALA A 89 3.85 25.13 -1.22
CA ALA A 89 3.43 25.03 -2.61
C ALA A 89 1.91 25.10 -2.75
N ARG A 90 1.16 24.45 -1.85
CA ARG A 90 -0.31 24.55 -1.78
C ARG A 90 -0.76 25.98 -1.51
N TYR A 91 -0.12 26.69 -0.57
CA TYR A 91 -0.41 28.10 -0.32
C TYR A 91 -0.21 28.95 -1.57
N LEU A 92 0.93 28.79 -2.27
CA LEU A 92 1.22 29.51 -3.51
C LEU A 92 0.20 29.20 -4.62
N LEU A 93 -0.21 27.94 -4.75
CA LEU A 93 -1.24 27.51 -5.69
C LEU A 93 -2.58 28.22 -5.42
N MET A 94 -2.96 28.36 -4.16
CA MET A 94 -4.21 29.02 -3.74
C MET A 94 -4.17 30.54 -3.87
N LYS A 95 -3.00 31.16 -3.67
CA LYS A 95 -2.86 32.63 -3.60
C LYS A 95 -2.39 33.28 -4.90
N SER A 96 -1.70 32.56 -5.77
CA SER A 96 -1.24 33.14 -7.04
C SER A 96 -2.40 33.43 -7.97
N SER A 97 -2.34 34.55 -8.69
CA SER A 97 -3.24 34.88 -9.80
C SER A 97 -2.68 34.47 -11.17
N SER A 98 -1.38 34.14 -11.25
CA SER A 98 -0.69 33.81 -12.50
C SER A 98 -0.83 32.33 -12.87
N PHE A 99 -1.22 32.06 -14.12
CA PHE A 99 -1.34 30.69 -14.65
C PHE A 99 -0.05 29.88 -14.50
N ASN A 100 1.10 30.46 -14.88
CA ASN A 100 2.39 29.76 -14.82
C ASN A 100 2.83 29.48 -13.39
N GLN A 101 2.58 30.42 -12.47
CA GLN A 101 2.89 30.21 -11.05
C GLN A 101 1.99 29.14 -10.43
N LYS A 102 0.69 29.10 -10.75
CA LYS A 102 -0.21 28.01 -10.32
C LYS A 102 0.27 26.66 -10.84
N ARG A 103 0.59 26.56 -12.13
CA ARG A 103 1.08 25.32 -12.74
C ARG A 103 2.36 24.83 -12.06
N LEU A 104 3.32 25.73 -11.80
CA LEU A 104 4.55 25.41 -11.09
C LEU A 104 4.29 24.98 -9.64
N ALA A 105 3.45 25.72 -8.91
CA ALA A 105 3.10 25.41 -7.53
C ALA A 105 2.40 24.05 -7.40
N GLN A 106 1.49 23.71 -8.32
CA GLN A 106 0.86 22.39 -8.38
C GLN A 106 1.88 21.28 -8.63
N ALA A 107 2.83 21.49 -9.55
CA ALA A 107 3.89 20.52 -9.81
C ALA A 107 4.79 20.30 -8.59
N LEU A 108 5.18 21.38 -7.88
CA LEU A 108 5.97 21.30 -6.66
C LEU A 108 5.21 20.59 -5.53
N MET A 109 3.91 20.89 -5.36
CA MET A 109 3.07 20.21 -4.38
C MET A 109 3.04 18.70 -4.64
N LEU A 110 2.75 18.29 -5.88
CA LEU A 110 2.72 16.87 -6.24
C LEU A 110 4.09 16.20 -6.10
N SER A 111 5.16 16.87 -6.52
CA SER A 111 6.52 16.35 -6.40
C SER A 111 6.91 16.11 -4.94
N ASN A 112 6.60 17.05 -4.04
CA ASN A 112 6.91 16.88 -2.62
C ASN A 112 6.07 15.77 -1.98
N ARG A 113 4.79 15.67 -2.36
CA ARG A 113 3.89 14.60 -1.91
C ARG A 113 4.43 13.21 -2.26
N LEU A 114 4.79 13.00 -3.52
CA LEU A 114 5.34 11.73 -4.00
C LEU A 114 6.65 11.37 -3.30
N MET A 115 7.55 12.34 -3.13
CA MET A 115 8.80 12.11 -2.38
C MET A 115 8.53 11.75 -0.92
N ALA A 116 7.56 12.41 -0.26
CA ALA A 116 7.20 12.09 1.12
C ALA A 116 6.61 10.67 1.23
N GLU A 117 5.76 10.27 0.28
CA GLU A 117 5.19 8.92 0.21
C GLU A 117 6.27 7.85 0.00
N ASP A 118 7.23 8.08 -0.89
CA ASP A 118 8.36 7.17 -1.11
C ASP A 118 9.28 7.10 0.09
N ILE A 119 9.57 8.22 0.76
CA ILE A 119 10.36 8.20 1.99
C ILE A 119 9.64 7.40 3.09
N ASN A 120 8.32 7.55 3.21
CA ASN A 120 7.53 6.77 4.18
C ASN A 120 7.48 5.27 3.82
N ARG A 121 7.54 4.92 2.53
CA ARG A 121 7.72 3.53 2.06
C ARG A 121 9.01 2.93 2.62
N GLU A 122 10.13 3.60 2.41
CA GLU A 122 11.45 3.14 2.89
C GLU A 122 11.51 3.10 4.42
N ARG A 123 10.82 4.02 5.09
CA ARG A 123 10.70 4.04 6.56
C ARG A 123 9.73 3.00 7.13
N GLY A 124 9.19 2.11 6.30
CA GLY A 124 8.40 0.97 6.74
C GLY A 124 6.91 1.21 6.92
N TYR A 125 6.37 2.37 6.55
CA TYR A 125 4.93 2.67 6.74
C TYR A 125 4.03 2.17 5.60
N MET A 126 4.59 1.64 4.51
CA MET A 126 3.81 1.27 3.33
C MET A 126 3.37 -0.20 3.29
N LEU A 127 3.90 -1.05 4.18
CA LEU A 127 3.32 -2.36 4.46
C LEU A 127 2.36 -2.23 5.64
N PRO A 128 1.04 -2.48 5.46
CA PRO A 128 0.07 -2.40 6.56
C PRO A 128 0.42 -3.29 7.76
N GLN A 129 1.14 -4.38 7.54
CA GLN A 129 1.53 -5.38 8.52
C GLN A 129 2.86 -5.07 9.25
N SER A 130 3.52 -3.95 8.93
CA SER A 130 4.78 -3.57 9.56
C SER A 130 4.56 -3.15 11.01
N ARG A 131 5.62 -3.25 11.84
CA ARG A 131 5.60 -2.68 13.19
C ARG A 131 5.42 -1.17 13.19
N MET A 132 5.98 -0.47 12.21
CA MET A 132 5.87 0.98 12.11
C MET A 132 4.42 1.42 11.92
N THR A 133 3.66 0.71 11.08
CA THR A 133 2.22 0.92 10.92
C THR A 133 1.46 0.59 12.20
N GLN A 134 1.78 -0.52 12.87
CA GLN A 134 1.16 -0.89 14.14
C GLN A 134 1.34 0.20 15.21
N GLN A 135 2.58 0.64 15.43
CA GLN A 135 2.92 1.67 16.42
C GLN A 135 2.26 3.00 16.09
N TYR A 136 2.15 3.35 14.81
CA TYR A 136 1.43 4.53 14.38
C TYR A 136 -0.05 4.45 14.74
N LEU A 137 -0.71 3.32 14.44
CA LEU A 137 -2.11 3.09 14.78
C LEU A 137 -2.33 3.13 16.30
N GLU A 138 -1.47 2.45 17.08
CA GLU A 138 -1.52 2.48 18.55
C GLU A 138 -1.38 3.92 19.07
N GLY A 139 -0.41 4.69 18.55
CA GLY A 139 -0.22 6.09 18.91
C GLY A 139 -1.41 7.00 18.55
N LEU A 140 -2.16 6.70 17.49
CA LEU A 140 -3.39 7.44 17.18
C LEU A 140 -4.48 7.25 18.24
N LEU A 141 -4.54 6.08 18.89
CA LEU A 141 -5.49 5.86 19.98
C LEU A 141 -5.16 6.74 21.19
N ASP A 142 -3.87 6.93 21.47
CA ASP A 142 -3.39 7.75 22.58
C ASP A 142 -3.54 9.25 22.28
N LEU A 143 -3.33 9.66 21.03
CA LEU A 143 -3.44 11.06 20.60
C LEU A 143 -4.89 11.56 20.54
N TYR A 144 -5.85 10.67 20.27
CA TYR A 144 -7.25 10.99 20.08
C TYR A 144 -8.15 10.13 20.97
N PRO A 145 -8.06 10.25 22.32
CA PRO A 145 -8.76 9.37 23.24
C PRO A 145 -10.29 9.53 23.18
N ASP A 146 -10.77 10.73 22.91
CA ASP A 146 -12.20 11.09 22.93
C ASP A 146 -12.86 11.10 21.54
N ASP A 147 -12.10 10.86 20.46
CA ASP A 147 -12.62 10.84 19.09
C ASP A 147 -13.16 9.44 18.74
N GLU A 148 -14.48 9.26 18.85
CA GLU A 148 -15.15 7.98 18.62
C GLU A 148 -14.89 7.42 17.22
N VAL A 149 -14.76 8.28 16.20
CA VAL A 149 -14.53 7.85 14.81
C VAL A 149 -13.12 7.28 14.69
N VAL A 150 -12.11 8.00 15.20
CA VAL A 150 -10.72 7.52 15.20
C VAL A 150 -10.61 6.23 16.00
N GLN A 151 -11.15 6.20 17.22
CA GLN A 151 -11.09 5.02 18.10
C GLN A 151 -11.68 3.78 17.44
N THR A 152 -12.86 3.91 16.82
CA THR A 152 -13.58 2.80 16.19
C THR A 152 -12.79 2.23 15.01
N HIS A 153 -12.35 3.09 14.08
CA HIS A 153 -11.67 2.64 12.87
C HIS A 153 -10.26 2.11 13.15
N VAL A 154 -9.51 2.75 14.05
CA VAL A 154 -8.16 2.29 14.39
C VAL A 154 -8.19 0.94 15.10
N LYS A 155 -9.12 0.71 16.03
CA LYS A 155 -9.29 -0.62 16.67
C LYS A 155 -9.67 -1.70 15.66
N ALA A 156 -10.55 -1.39 14.71
CA ALA A 156 -10.91 -2.32 13.64
C ALA A 156 -9.71 -2.67 12.73
N LEU A 157 -8.85 -1.70 12.42
CA LEU A 157 -7.61 -1.93 11.66
C LEU A 157 -6.62 -2.81 12.44
N LEU A 158 -6.38 -2.50 13.71
CA LEU A 158 -5.49 -3.28 14.57
C LEU A 158 -5.95 -4.74 14.74
N GLN A 159 -7.26 -5.00 14.72
CA GLN A 159 -7.82 -6.35 14.81
C GLN A 159 -7.81 -7.12 13.48
N SER A 160 -7.92 -6.43 12.34
CA SER A 160 -8.03 -7.06 11.01
C SER A 160 -6.68 -7.29 10.32
N LEU A 161 -5.65 -6.53 10.69
CA LEU A 161 -4.31 -6.67 10.13
C LEU A 161 -3.49 -7.73 10.88
N SER A 162 -2.79 -8.58 10.14
CA SER A 162 -1.85 -9.55 10.68
C SER A 162 -0.44 -8.96 10.72
N PHE A 163 -0.02 -8.43 11.88
CA PHE A 163 1.32 -7.85 12.04
C PHE A 163 2.39 -8.95 12.14
N HIS A 164 3.49 -8.79 11.41
CA HIS A 164 4.52 -9.84 11.27
C HIS A 164 5.65 -9.73 12.31
N GLU A 165 5.89 -8.54 12.84
CA GLU A 165 7.04 -8.21 13.70
C GLU A 165 6.60 -8.23 15.17
N THR A 166 7.19 -9.11 16.00
CA THR A 166 6.94 -9.11 17.46
C THR A 166 7.70 -7.96 18.13
N LYS A 167 7.22 -7.54 19.32
CA LYS A 167 7.73 -6.39 20.12
C LYS A 167 9.24 -6.38 20.41
N GLU A 168 9.97 -7.44 20.10
CA GLU A 168 11.40 -7.63 20.42
C GLU A 168 12.34 -7.66 19.21
N SER A 169 11.82 -7.41 17.99
CA SER A 169 12.65 -7.21 16.79
C SER A 169 13.06 -5.76 16.56
#